data_AF-P10997-F1
#
_entry.id   AF-P10997-F1
#
_cell.length_a   1.000
_cell.length_b   1.000
_cell.length_c   1.000
_cell.angle_alpha   90.00
_cell.angle_beta   90.00
_cell.angle_gamma   90.00
#
_symmetry.space_group_name_H-M   'P 1'
#
loop_
_entity.id
_entity.type
_entity.pdbx_description
1 polymer ?
#
loop_
_entity_poly.entity_id
_entity_poly.type
_entity_poly.pdbx_seq_one_letter_code
_entity_poly.pdbx_strand_id
1 'polypeptide(L)'
;MGILKLQVFLIVLSVALNHLKATPIESHQVEKRKCNTATCATQRLANFLVHSSNNFGAILSSTNVGSNTYGKRNAVEVLKREPLNYLPL
;
A
#
# COMPACT_ATOMS: atom_id res chain seq x y z
N MET A 1 25.53 -0.95 -66.70
CA MET A 1 24.87 -1.89 -65.78
C MET A 1 25.17 -1.69 -64.29
N GLY A 2 26.20 -0.93 -63.89
CA GLY A 2 26.52 -0.72 -62.46
C GLY A 2 25.52 0.16 -61.70
N ILE A 3 25.03 1.24 -62.33
CA ILE A 3 24.15 2.24 -61.68
C ILE A 3 22.78 1.64 -61.32
N LEU A 4 22.19 0.84 -62.23
CA LEU A 4 20.88 0.21 -62.01
C LEU A 4 20.93 -0.80 -60.84
N LYS A 5 22.02 -1.58 -60.72
CA LYS A 5 22.20 -2.52 -59.61
C LYS A 5 22.30 -1.80 -58.26
N LEU A 6 23.01 -0.66 -58.22
CA LEU A 6 23.10 0.15 -57.02
C LEU A 6 21.74 0.72 -56.60
N GLN A 7 20.96 1.24 -57.56
CA GLN A 7 19.64 1.79 -57.29
C GLN A 7 18.68 0.72 -56.73
N VAL A 8 18.68 -0.48 -57.30
CA VAL A 8 17.87 -1.61 -56.80
C VAL A 8 18.31 -2.00 -55.38
N PHE A 9 19.62 -2.07 -55.11
CA PHE A 9 20.13 -2.37 -53.78
C PHE A 9 19.71 -1.33 -52.75
N LEU A 10 19.77 -0.03 -53.08
CA LEU A 10 19.34 1.05 -52.19
C LEU A 10 17.83 0.99 -51.91
N ILE A 11 17.00 0.64 -52.90
CA ILE A 11 15.56 0.48 -52.70
C ILE A 11 15.28 -0.69 -51.75
N VAL A 12 15.91 -1.85 -51.98
CA VAL A 12 15.75 -3.02 -51.11
C VAL A 12 16.20 -2.72 -49.69
N LEU A 13 17.33 -2.03 -49.52
CA LEU A 13 17.85 -1.64 -48.22
C LEU A 13 16.90 -0.66 -47.50
N SER A 14 16.36 0.31 -48.23
CA SER A 14 15.36 1.26 -47.68
C SER A 14 14.11 0.53 -47.22
N VAL A 15 13.58 -0.40 -48.01
CA VAL A 15 12.41 -1.21 -47.63
C VAL A 15 12.71 -2.05 -46.38
N ALA A 16 13.86 -2.74 -46.35
CA ALA A 16 14.28 -3.52 -45.18
C ALA A 16 14.41 -2.67 -43.91
N LEU A 17 14.99 -1.46 -44.01
CA LEU A 17 15.11 -0.52 -42.89
C LEU A 17 13.74 0.01 -42.42
N ASN A 18 12.81 0.25 -43.35
CA ASN A 18 11.45 0.66 -43.00
C ASN A 18 10.69 -0.45 -42.27
N HIS A 19 10.89 -1.72 -42.65
CA HIS A 19 10.34 -2.86 -41.91
C HIS A 19 11.02 -3.08 -40.55
N LEU A 20 12.30 -2.74 -40.44
CA LEU A 20 13.06 -2.84 -39.19
C LEU A 20 12.83 -1.65 -38.25
N LYS A 21 12.08 -0.61 -38.67
CA LYS A 21 11.73 0.54 -37.85
C LYS A 21 10.75 0.11 -36.75
N ALA A 22 11.35 -0.51 -35.74
CA ALA A 22 10.92 -0.84 -34.40
C ALA A 22 9.42 -0.76 -34.19
N THR A 23 8.76 -1.92 -34.19
CA THR A 23 7.52 -2.08 -33.43
C THR A 23 7.80 -1.55 -32.02
N PRO A 24 7.09 -0.51 -31.54
CA PRO A 24 7.34 0.03 -30.22
C PRO A 24 7.13 -1.10 -29.22
N ILE A 25 8.23 -1.55 -28.58
CA ILE A 25 8.15 -2.45 -27.43
C ILE A 25 7.49 -1.61 -26.35
N GLU A 26 6.25 -1.95 -25.99
CA GLU A 26 5.59 -1.28 -24.88
C GLU A 26 6.48 -1.38 -23.65
N SER A 27 6.87 -0.24 -23.09
CA SER A 27 7.57 -0.22 -21.83
C SER A 27 6.63 -0.75 -20.75
N HIS A 28 7.06 -1.77 -20.01
CA HIS A 28 6.34 -2.20 -18.80
C HIS A 28 6.41 -1.10 -17.76
N GLN A 29 5.43 -0.18 -17.77
CA GLN A 29 5.30 0.83 -16.73
C GLN A 29 4.89 0.14 -15.43
N VAL A 30 5.79 0.15 -14.45
CA VAL A 30 5.51 -0.31 -13.09
C VAL A 30 5.45 0.91 -12.19
N GLU A 31 4.26 1.24 -11.71
CA GLU A 31 4.07 2.33 -10.75
C GLU A 31 4.12 1.79 -9.30
N LYS A 32 4.90 2.44 -8.45
CA LYS A 32 4.89 2.16 -7.01
C LYS A 32 3.73 2.92 -6.36
N ARG A 33 2.88 2.22 -5.60
CA ARG A 33 1.88 2.88 -4.76
C ARG A 33 2.53 3.37 -3.48
N LYS A 34 2.46 4.68 -3.22
CA LYS A 34 2.83 5.26 -1.92
C LYS A 34 1.62 5.23 -0.98
N CYS A 35 1.88 5.02 0.30
CA CYS A 35 0.88 5.09 1.36
C CYS A 35 0.53 6.58 1.63
N ASN A 36 -0.43 7.16 0.89
CA ASN A 36 -0.85 8.56 0.98
C ASN A 36 -2.31 8.77 1.44
N THR A 37 -3.04 7.69 1.74
CA THR A 37 -4.44 7.74 2.19
C THR A 37 -4.55 7.73 3.71
N ALA A 38 -5.64 8.27 4.26
CA ALA A 38 -5.96 8.23 5.69
C ALA A 38 -5.89 6.81 6.30
N THR A 39 -6.20 5.77 5.53
CA THR A 39 -6.05 4.36 5.94
C THR A 39 -4.63 4.01 6.39
N CYS A 40 -3.61 4.65 5.79
CA CYS A 40 -2.21 4.51 6.18
C CYS A 40 -1.94 5.02 7.60
N ALA A 41 -2.69 6.03 8.05
CA ALA A 41 -2.54 6.58 9.40
C ALA A 41 -2.91 5.54 10.46
N THR A 42 -3.88 4.65 10.18
CA THR A 42 -4.22 3.54 11.08
C THR A 42 -3.05 2.55 11.24
N GLN A 43 -2.27 2.29 10.19
CA GLN A 43 -1.04 1.50 10.32
C GLN A 43 0.02 2.21 11.17
N ARG A 44 0.12 3.55 11.08
CA ARG A 44 0.99 4.33 11.97
C ARG A 44 0.54 4.24 13.43
N LEU A 45 -0.77 4.19 13.69
CA LEU A 45 -1.32 3.98 15.03
C LEU A 45 -0.91 2.59 15.58
N ALA A 46 -0.97 1.55 14.76
CA ALA A 46 -0.50 0.22 15.16
C ALA A 46 1.00 0.24 15.52
N ASN A 47 1.83 0.88 14.69
CA ASN A 47 3.25 1.06 14.97
C ASN A 47 3.49 1.88 16.24
N PHE A 48 2.66 2.90 16.50
CA PHE A 48 2.72 3.69 17.71
C PHE A 48 2.44 2.84 18.96
N LEU A 49 1.46 1.93 18.92
CA LEU A 49 1.18 1.03 20.04
C LEU A 49 2.35 0.09 20.33
N VAL A 50 3.00 -0.45 19.29
CA VAL A 50 4.18 -1.31 19.45
C VAL A 50 5.38 -0.51 19.97
N HIS A 51 5.64 0.65 19.39
CA HIS A 51 6.74 1.52 19.79
C HIS A 51 6.57 2.06 21.21
N SER A 52 5.35 2.44 21.59
CA SER A 52 5.02 2.91 22.94
C SER A 52 4.96 1.78 23.95
N SER A 53 5.04 0.50 23.57
CA SER A 53 4.84 -0.64 24.48
C SER A 53 5.78 -0.60 25.69
N ASN A 54 7.05 -0.24 25.49
CA ASN A 54 8.04 -0.09 26.57
C ASN A 54 7.71 1.07 27.53
N ASN A 55 7.06 2.11 27.03
CA ASN A 55 6.65 3.29 27.78
C ASN A 55 5.22 3.16 28.33
N PHE A 56 4.38 2.30 27.77
CA PHE A 56 2.97 2.19 28.14
C PHE A 56 2.82 1.73 29.59
N GLY A 57 3.73 0.88 30.08
CA GLY A 57 3.77 0.46 31.48
C GLY A 57 4.32 1.51 32.45
N ALA A 58 5.15 2.45 31.99
CA ALA A 58 5.84 3.44 32.82
C ALA A 58 5.17 4.84 32.79
N ILE A 59 4.73 5.30 31.62
CA ILE A 59 4.07 6.59 31.39
C ILE A 59 2.61 6.54 31.86
N LEU A 60 1.92 5.41 31.70
CA LEU A 60 0.62 5.19 32.34
C LEU A 60 0.83 4.64 33.75
N SER A 61 1.58 5.39 34.58
CA SER A 61 1.43 5.24 36.03
C SER A 61 -0.07 5.31 36.34
N SER A 62 -0.60 4.27 36.98
CA SER A 62 -2.04 4.06 37.12
C SER A 62 -2.70 5.31 37.71
N THR A 63 -3.34 6.11 36.87
CA THR A 63 -4.14 7.25 37.31
C THR A 63 -5.31 6.69 38.14
N ASN A 64 -5.57 7.29 39.29
CA ASN A 64 -6.62 6.88 40.24
C ASN A 64 -8.06 7.07 39.73
N VAL A 65 -8.25 7.47 38.47
CA VAL A 65 -9.56 7.67 37.82
C VAL A 65 -10.29 6.37 37.47
N GLY A 66 -9.76 5.21 37.88
CA GLY A 66 -10.38 3.90 37.69
C GLY A 66 -10.27 3.36 36.26
N SER A 67 -10.22 2.03 36.11
CA SER A 67 -10.20 1.39 34.78
C SER A 67 -11.55 1.45 34.06
N ASN A 68 -12.61 1.90 34.73
CA ASN A 68 -13.94 2.07 34.19
C ASN A 68 -14.08 3.35 33.33
N THR A 69 -13.22 4.36 33.51
CA THR A 69 -13.34 5.63 32.77
C THR A 69 -12.91 5.50 31.30
N TYR A 70 -11.76 4.86 31.03
CA TYR A 70 -11.25 4.65 29.66
C TYR A 70 -10.41 3.36 29.51
N GLY A 71 -10.40 2.48 30.52
CA GLY A 71 -9.60 1.27 30.50
C GLY A 71 -10.20 0.18 29.62
N LYS A 72 -9.36 -0.57 28.90
CA LYS A 72 -9.78 -1.70 28.05
C LYS A 72 -10.62 -2.76 28.81
N ARG A 73 -10.43 -2.89 30.13
CA ARG A 73 -11.20 -3.81 30.99
C ARG A 73 -12.68 -3.41 31.14
N ASN A 74 -13.02 -2.13 30.96
CA ASN A 74 -14.41 -1.65 31.02
C ASN A 74 -15.28 -2.30 29.95
N ALA A 75 -14.73 -2.62 28.78
CA ALA A 75 -15.47 -3.31 27.71
C ALA A 75 -16.05 -4.65 28.19
N VAL A 76 -15.29 -5.42 28.97
CA VAL A 76 -15.75 -6.69 29.57
C VAL A 76 -16.75 -6.45 30.70
N GLU A 77 -16.61 -5.36 31.45
CA GLU A 77 -17.54 -4.99 32.53
C GLU A 77 -18.92 -4.58 31.99
N VAL A 78 -18.96 -3.70 30.98
CA VAL A 78 -20.19 -3.27 30.30
C VAL A 78 -20.94 -4.49 29.76
N LEU A 79 -20.20 -5.39 29.14
CA LEU A 79 -20.71 -6.61 28.57
C LEU A 79 -21.26 -7.60 29.62
N LYS A 80 -20.65 -7.65 30.82
CA LYS A 80 -21.19 -8.42 31.95
C LYS A 80 -22.44 -7.77 32.55
N ARG A 81 -22.54 -6.44 32.52
CA ARG A 81 -23.72 -5.70 32.99
C ARG A 81 -24.89 -5.79 32.02
N GLU A 82 -24.61 -5.87 30.72
CA GLU A 82 -25.62 -5.87 29.66
C GLU A 82 -25.52 -7.16 28.82
N PRO A 83 -25.84 -8.32 29.41
CA PRO A 83 -25.76 -9.60 28.71
C PRO A 83 -26.77 -9.72 27.57
N LEU A 84 -27.76 -8.82 27.50
CA LEU A 84 -28.75 -8.77 26.42
C LEU A 84 -28.12 -8.56 25.04
N ASN A 85 -26.94 -7.93 24.95
CA ASN A 85 -26.20 -7.77 23.69
C ASN A 85 -25.59 -9.09 23.17
N TYR A 86 -25.57 -10.15 23.99
CA TYR A 86 -25.14 -11.49 23.58
C TYR A 86 -26.27 -12.43 23.23
N LEU A 87 -27.50 -12.09 23.60
CA LEU A 87 -28.66 -12.87 23.22
C LEU A 87 -29.05 -12.48 21.79
N PRO A 88 -29.47 -13.45 20.95
CA PRO A 88 -30.04 -13.13 19.65
C PRO A 88 -31.28 -12.27 19.87
N LEU A 89 -31.20 -11.00 19.45
CA LEU A 89 -32.33 -10.08 19.30
C LEU A 89 -33.10 -10.40 18.03
#